data_AF-A0A2S2P1I3-F1
#
_entry.id   AF-A0A2S2P1I3-F1
#
_cell.length_a   1.000
_cell.length_b   1.000
_cell.length_c   1.000
_cell.angle_alpha   90.00
_cell.angle_beta   90.00
_cell.angle_gamma   90.00
#
_symmetry.space_group_name_H-M   'P 1'
#
loop_
_entity.id
_entity.type
_entity.pdbx_description
1 polymer ?
#
loop_
_entity_poly.entity_id
_entity_poly.type
_entity_poly.pdbx_seq_one_letter_code
_entity_poly.pdbx_strand_id
1 'polypeptide(L)'
;NNNNKDIESATLILRFKDLKNLQKSLNDYTKEQVYECCYCYKSLSSRRTIKEHLLIETDIFPENQRIPLSMFPTQLEANNVKYALYGVIEYISEHYISHIRRSDERWETHNDLQKKIKVSTSNCLNASPHLAVHTQIQPTSILTRI
;
A
#
# COMPACT_ATOMS: atom_id res chain seq x y z
N ASN A 1 26.93 -4.57 -23.70
CA ASN A 1 26.60 -4.89 -22.30
C ASN A 1 25.67 -3.83 -21.75
N ASN A 2 24.36 -4.09 -21.81
CA ASN A 2 23.38 -3.34 -21.03
C ASN A 2 23.48 -3.86 -19.60
N ASN A 3 23.90 -3.01 -18.68
CA ASN A 3 23.97 -3.35 -17.26
C ASN A 3 22.58 -3.10 -16.66
N ASN A 4 21.73 -4.12 -16.59
CA ASN A 4 20.44 -4.00 -15.88
C ASN A 4 20.66 -4.14 -14.38
N LYS A 5 20.04 -3.26 -13.59
CA LYS A 5 20.08 -3.32 -12.12
C LYS A 5 18.66 -3.36 -11.56
N ASP A 6 18.29 -4.50 -10.99
CA ASP A 6 17.05 -4.67 -10.25
C ASP A 6 17.27 -4.30 -8.78
N ILE A 7 16.37 -3.46 -8.25
CA ILE A 7 16.40 -3.05 -6.84
C ILE A 7 15.18 -3.66 -6.15
N GLU A 8 15.46 -4.59 -5.24
CA GLU A 8 14.46 -5.26 -4.43
C GLU A 8 14.27 -4.54 -3.08
N SER A 9 13.02 -4.44 -2.63
CA SER A 9 12.72 -4.02 -1.26
C SER A 9 11.69 -4.94 -0.62
N ALA A 10 11.96 -5.39 0.61
CA ALA A 10 11.00 -6.17 1.41
C ALA A 10 9.71 -5.39 1.71
N THR A 11 9.79 -4.07 1.71
CA THR A 11 8.69 -3.18 1.99
C THR A 11 8.88 -1.90 1.18
N LEU A 12 7.83 -1.44 0.51
CA LEU A 12 7.88 -0.18 -0.23
C LEU A 12 7.05 0.87 0.47
N ILE A 13 7.64 2.05 0.68
CA ILE A 13 6.94 3.24 1.14
C ILE A 13 6.58 4.07 -0.09
N LEU A 14 5.29 4.17 -0.38
CA LEU A 14 4.77 4.94 -1.51
C LEU A 14 4.15 6.25 -1.04
N ARG A 15 4.58 7.34 -1.68
CA ARG A 15 3.94 8.66 -1.58
C ARG A 15 3.09 8.91 -2.81
N PHE A 16 1.96 9.56 -2.61
CA PHE A 16 0.98 9.83 -3.66
C PHE A 16 0.42 11.23 -3.50
N LYS A 17 -0.39 11.70 -4.46
CA LYS A 17 -0.98 13.05 -4.44
C LYS A 17 -2.44 13.07 -4.02
N ASP A 18 -3.18 12.03 -4.41
CA ASP A 18 -4.55 11.77 -4.00
C ASP A 18 -4.86 10.28 -4.20
N LEU A 19 -5.86 9.74 -3.48
CA LEU A 19 -6.17 8.31 -3.51
C LEU A 19 -6.61 7.81 -4.89
N LYS A 20 -7.17 8.68 -5.74
CA LYS A 20 -7.63 8.31 -7.10
C LYS A 20 -6.44 8.03 -8.02
N ASN A 21 -5.32 8.71 -7.80
CA ASN A 21 -4.09 8.57 -8.57
C ASN A 21 -3.09 7.58 -7.96
N LEU A 22 -3.43 6.92 -6.85
CA LEU A 22 -2.53 6.00 -6.14
C LEU A 22 -2.01 4.86 -7.03
N GLN A 23 -2.89 4.26 -7.85
CA GLN A 23 -2.52 3.23 -8.83
C GLN A 23 -1.52 3.76 -9.87
N LYS A 24 -1.69 5.02 -10.32
CA LYS A 24 -0.76 5.66 -11.24
C LYS A 24 0.59 5.93 -10.56
N SER A 25 0.59 6.45 -9.33
CA SER A 25 1.81 6.67 -8.55
C SER A 25 2.59 5.38 -8.33
N LEU A 26 1.90 4.27 -8.07
CA LEU A 26 2.51 2.94 -7.97
C LEU A 26 3.16 2.50 -9.28
N ASN A 27 2.47 2.67 -10.42
CA ASN A 27 3.01 2.34 -11.74
C ASN A 27 4.22 3.20 -12.11
N ASP A 28 4.18 4.50 -11.83
CA ASP A 28 5.29 5.41 -12.05
C ASP A 28 6.49 5.04 -11.18
N TYR A 29 6.25 4.54 -9.97
CA TYR A 29 7.29 4.08 -9.04
C TYR A 29 8.04 2.83 -9.54
N THR A 30 7.32 1.87 -10.16
CA THR A 30 7.89 0.61 -10.67
C THR A 30 8.33 0.67 -12.13
N LYS A 31 7.98 1.74 -12.85
CA LYS A 31 8.34 1.94 -14.24
C LYS A 31 9.86 1.84 -14.42
N GLU A 32 10.27 1.14 -15.48
CA GLU A 32 11.67 1.09 -15.89
C GLU A 32 12.18 2.48 -16.25
N GLN A 33 13.29 2.87 -15.64
CA GLN A 33 13.97 4.15 -15.86
C GLN A 33 15.26 3.88 -16.61
N VAL A 34 15.44 4.56 -17.74
CA VAL A 34 16.66 4.49 -18.55
C VAL A 34 17.44 5.78 -18.33
N TYR A 35 18.70 5.64 -17.95
CA TYR A 35 19.63 6.73 -17.73
C TYR A 35 20.75 6.65 -18.76
N GLU A 36 21.07 7.76 -19.39
CA GLU A 36 22.23 7.87 -20.27
C GLU A 36 23.34 8.66 -19.57
N CYS A 37 24.55 8.12 -19.58
CA CYS A 37 25.71 8.83 -19.07
C CYS A 37 26.14 9.92 -20.07
N CYS A 38 26.13 11.20 -19.67
CA CYS A 38 26.55 12.30 -20.55
C CYS A 38 28.04 12.28 -20.95
N TYR A 39 28.88 11.49 -20.26
CA TYR A 39 30.31 11.39 -20.57
C TYR A 39 30.64 10.23 -21.51
N CYS A 40 30.01 9.07 -21.34
CA CYS A 40 30.30 7.88 -22.15
C CYS A 40 29.16 7.40 -23.05
N TYR A 41 28.01 8.10 -23.03
CA TYR A 41 26.80 7.84 -23.85
C TYR A 41 26.26 6.41 -23.75
N LYS A 42 26.60 5.70 -22.66
CA LYS A 42 26.06 4.38 -22.36
C LYS A 42 24.75 4.52 -21.60
N SER A 43 23.79 3.68 -21.96
CA SER A 43 22.51 3.56 -21.27
C SER A 43 22.58 2.53 -20.14
N LEU A 44 21.93 2.86 -19.03
CA LEU A 44 21.69 2.00 -17.89
C LEU A 44 20.18 1.94 -17.67
N SER A 45 19.59 0.75 -17.57
CA SER A 45 18.20 0.63 -17.13
C SER A 45 18.11 0.13 -15.69
N SER A 46 17.16 0.71 -14.96
CA SER A 46 16.89 0.40 -13.56
C SER A 46 15.39 0.19 -13.39
N ARG A 47 15.02 -0.86 -12.67
CA ARG A 47 13.64 -1.17 -12.34
C ARG A 47 13.52 -1.49 -10.85
N ARG A 48 12.41 -1.03 -10.25
CA ARG A 48 12.06 -1.38 -8.88
C ARG A 48 11.07 -2.53 -8.88
N THR A 49 11.36 -3.55 -8.08
CA THR A 49 10.49 -4.69 -7.87
C THR A 49 9.87 -4.61 -6.48
N ILE A 50 8.55 -4.76 -6.44
CA ILE A 50 7.77 -4.78 -5.21
C ILE A 50 7.72 -6.22 -4.69
N LYS A 51 7.97 -6.41 -3.39
CA LYS A 51 7.78 -7.70 -2.72
C LYS A 51 6.36 -7.80 -2.14
N GLU A 52 6.26 -8.23 -0.89
CA GLU A 52 5.00 -8.67 -0.30
C GLU A 52 4.13 -7.53 0.23
N HIS A 53 4.72 -6.37 0.54
CA HIS A 53 4.05 -5.30 1.27
C HIS A 53 4.25 -3.93 0.62
N LEU A 54 3.14 -3.18 0.52
CA LEU A 54 3.10 -1.77 0.21
C LEU A 54 2.63 -1.01 1.45
N LEU A 55 3.46 -0.08 1.90
CA LEU A 55 3.16 0.90 2.93
C LEU A 55 2.91 2.23 2.24
N ILE A 56 1.75 2.82 2.49
CA ILE A 56 1.30 4.02 1.81
C ILE A 56 1.22 5.12 2.85
N GLU A 57 2.14 6.08 2.80
CA GLU A 57 2.18 7.26 3.66
C GLU A 57 1.01 8.18 3.31
N THR A 58 0.19 8.54 4.28
CA THR A 58 -1.04 9.30 4.06
C THR A 58 -0.92 10.79 4.40
N ASP A 59 0.31 11.32 4.42
CA ASP A 59 0.66 12.72 4.72
C ASP A 59 0.01 13.76 3.81
N ILE A 60 -0.67 13.33 2.74
CA ILE A 60 -1.50 14.21 1.90
C ILE A 60 -2.74 14.72 2.63
N PHE A 61 -3.17 14.05 3.70
CA PHE A 61 -4.30 14.46 4.52
C PHE A 61 -3.81 15.30 5.69
N PRO A 62 -4.39 16.49 5.92
CA PRO A 62 -4.15 17.26 7.13
C PRO A 62 -4.30 16.45 8.43
N GLU A 63 -3.55 16.86 9.45
CA GLU A 63 -3.62 16.28 10.78
C GLU A 63 -5.07 16.27 11.31
N ASN A 64 -5.48 15.15 11.90
CA ASN A 64 -6.83 14.93 12.43
C ASN A 64 -7.96 14.94 11.38
N GLN A 65 -7.66 15.06 10.07
CA GLN A 65 -8.68 14.91 9.05
C GLN A 65 -9.18 13.47 9.05
N ARG A 66 -10.48 13.28 9.28
CA ARG A 66 -11.14 11.98 9.18
C ARG A 66 -11.71 11.78 7.77
N ILE A 67 -11.33 10.70 7.10
CA ILE A 67 -11.87 10.31 5.80
C ILE A 67 -12.50 8.91 5.88
N PRO A 68 -13.48 8.57 5.02
CA PRO A 68 -13.99 7.22 4.92
C PRO A 68 -12.90 6.23 4.50
N LEU A 69 -12.77 5.11 5.23
CA LEU A 69 -11.83 4.04 4.87
C LEU A 69 -12.15 3.44 3.49
N SER A 70 -13.40 3.53 3.04
CA SER A 70 -13.85 3.14 1.70
C SER A 70 -13.23 3.97 0.56
N MET A 71 -12.58 5.11 0.86
CA MET A 71 -11.83 5.87 -0.14
C MET A 71 -10.52 5.20 -0.55
N PHE A 72 -9.95 4.33 0.28
CA PHE A 72 -8.73 3.62 -0.06
C PHE A 72 -9.03 2.53 -1.09
N PRO A 73 -8.24 2.41 -2.18
CA PRO A 73 -8.45 1.37 -3.16
C PRO A 73 -8.25 0.01 -2.50
N THR A 74 -9.25 -0.87 -2.60
CA THR A 74 -9.20 -2.21 -2.00
C THR A 74 -8.20 -3.11 -2.71
N GLN A 75 -7.87 -2.82 -3.97
CA GLN A 75 -6.89 -3.52 -4.76
C GLN A 75 -5.99 -2.53 -5.52
N LEU A 76 -4.71 -2.89 -5.62
CA LEU A 76 -3.71 -2.22 -6.45
C LEU A 76 -2.99 -3.28 -7.28
N GLU A 77 -2.42 -2.89 -8.42
CA GLU A 77 -1.65 -3.77 -9.29
C GLU A 77 -0.33 -3.13 -9.70
N ALA A 78 0.77 -3.87 -9.67
CA ALA A 78 2.05 -3.40 -10.21
C ALA A 78 2.86 -4.59 -10.72
N ASN A 79 3.47 -4.46 -11.91
CA ASN A 79 4.27 -5.52 -12.53
C ASN A 79 3.53 -6.88 -12.55
N ASN A 80 2.23 -6.88 -12.88
CA ASN A 80 1.32 -8.03 -12.90
C ASN A 80 1.11 -8.72 -11.54
N VAL A 81 1.52 -8.08 -10.44
CA VAL A 81 1.26 -8.52 -9.08
C VAL A 81 0.12 -7.68 -8.50
N LYS A 82 -0.89 -8.35 -7.94
CA LYS A 82 -2.02 -7.70 -7.27
C LYS A 82 -1.77 -7.61 -5.77
N TYR A 83 -2.23 -6.52 -5.18
CA TYR A 83 -2.14 -6.23 -3.76
C TYR A 83 -3.54 -5.92 -3.23
N ALA A 84 -3.91 -6.45 -2.07
CA ALA A 84 -5.16 -6.15 -1.40
C ALA A 84 -4.92 -5.23 -0.20
N LEU A 85 -5.83 -4.28 0.02
CA LEU A 85 -5.84 -3.47 1.24
C LEU A 85 -6.07 -4.36 2.45
N TYR A 86 -5.09 -4.41 3.34
CA TYR A 86 -5.15 -5.18 4.59
C TYR A 86 -5.65 -4.33 5.75
N GLY A 87 -5.23 -3.07 5.82
CA GLY A 87 -5.66 -2.19 6.91
C GLY A 87 -5.14 -0.77 6.79
N VAL A 88 -5.63 0.06 7.71
CA VAL A 88 -5.25 1.47 7.85
C VAL A 88 -4.96 1.73 9.32
N ILE A 89 -3.82 2.36 9.59
CA ILE A 89 -3.44 2.84 10.91
C ILE A 89 -3.97 4.27 11.04
N GLU A 90 -4.82 4.50 12.02
CA GLU A 90 -5.27 5.82 12.46
C GLU A 90 -4.32 6.35 13.54
N TYR A 91 -4.01 7.64 13.48
CA TYR A 91 -3.33 8.36 14.55
C TYR A 91 -4.20 9.52 15.00
N ILE A 92 -4.67 9.49 16.24
CA ILE A 92 -5.53 10.53 16.79
C ILE A 92 -5.28 10.67 18.29
N SER A 93 -5.18 11.93 18.76
CA SER A 93 -4.95 12.23 20.18
C SER A 93 -3.76 11.48 20.78
N GLU A 94 -2.62 11.50 20.07
CA GLU A 94 -1.37 10.83 20.48
C GLU A 94 -1.49 9.30 20.67
N HIS A 95 -2.48 8.69 20.03
CA HIS A 95 -2.72 7.25 20.10
C HIS A 95 -2.90 6.64 18.72
N TYR A 96 -2.32 5.46 18.52
CA TYR A 96 -2.47 4.68 17.30
C TYR A 96 -3.63 3.70 17.43
N ILE A 97 -4.46 3.64 16.40
CA ILE A 97 -5.60 2.73 16.29
C ILE A 97 -5.44 1.95 14.99
N SER A 98 -5.60 0.64 15.03
CA SER A 98 -5.50 -0.19 13.82
C SER A 98 -6.88 -0.56 13.30
N HIS A 99 -7.17 -0.23 12.04
CA HIS A 99 -8.35 -0.70 11.32
C HIS A 99 -7.95 -1.81 10.37
N ILE A 100 -8.41 -3.03 10.65
CA ILE A 100 -8.09 -4.23 9.85
C ILE A 100 -9.27 -4.58 8.97
N ARG A 101 -9.03 -4.69 7.66
CA ARG A 101 -10.02 -5.14 6.69
C ARG A 101 -9.93 -6.66 6.56
N ARG A 102 -11.04 -7.34 6.79
CA ARG A 102 -11.16 -8.79 6.62
C ARG A 102 -11.58 -9.14 5.18
N SER A 103 -11.38 -10.40 4.81
CA SER A 103 -11.71 -10.91 3.47
C SER A 103 -13.21 -10.91 3.18
N ASP A 104 -14.05 -10.94 4.21
CA ASP A 104 -15.51 -10.78 4.15
C ASP A 104 -15.95 -9.30 4.21
N GLU A 105 -15.02 -8.39 3.92
CA GLU A 105 -15.21 -6.94 3.83
C GLU A 105 -15.55 -6.24 5.16
N ARG A 106 -15.55 -6.97 6.27
CA ARG A 106 -15.71 -6.36 7.60
C ARG A 106 -14.46 -5.60 8.02
N TRP A 107 -14.67 -4.54 8.79
CA TRP A 107 -13.61 -3.81 9.45
C TRP A 107 -13.58 -4.13 10.94
N GLU A 108 -12.39 -4.40 11.46
CA GLU A 108 -12.13 -4.50 12.89
C GLU A 108 -11.28 -3.32 13.34
N THR A 109 -11.74 -2.59 14.35
CA THR A 109 -10.99 -1.53 15.00
C THR A 109 -10.36 -2.07 16.28
N HIS A 110 -9.04 -2.08 16.29
CA HIS A 110 -8.20 -2.48 17.42
C HIS A 110 -7.65 -1.21 18.07
N ASN A 111 -8.14 -0.93 19.27
CA ASN A 111 -7.75 0.21 20.08
C ASN A 111 -7.45 -0.32 21.48
N ASP A 112 -6.20 -0.19 21.92
CA ASP A 112 -5.72 -0.77 23.19
C ASP A 112 -6.37 -0.11 24.43
N LEU A 113 -6.95 1.08 24.28
CA LEU A 113 -7.73 1.74 25.33
C LEU A 113 -9.15 1.15 25.48
N GLN A 114 -9.60 0.33 24.52
CA GLN A 114 -10.91 -0.30 24.54
C GLN A 114 -10.82 -1.79 24.91
N LYS A 115 -11.74 -2.24 25.78
CA LYS A 115 -11.77 -3.65 26.24
C LYS A 115 -12.19 -4.66 25.16
N LYS A 116 -12.82 -4.20 24.07
CA LYS A 116 -13.36 -5.07 23.01
C LYS A 116 -13.02 -4.48 21.65
N ILE A 117 -12.68 -5.36 20.71
CA ILE A 117 -12.55 -5.02 19.30
C ILE A 117 -13.92 -4.61 18.77
N LYS A 118 -13.98 -3.46 18.10
CA LYS A 118 -15.20 -3.00 17.44
C LYS A 118 -15.23 -3.52 16.01
N VAL A 119 -16.30 -4.23 15.64
CA VAL A 119 -16.51 -4.73 14.27
C VAL A 119 -17.54 -3.86 13.56
N SER A 120 -17.25 -3.43 12.34
CA SER A 120 -18.15 -2.67 11.46
C SER A 120 -18.28 -3.36 10.11
N THR A 121 -19.52 -3.61 9.68
CA THR A 121 -19.87 -4.01 8.31
C THR A 121 -20.21 -2.80 7.43
N SER A 122 -20.30 -1.61 8.02
CA SER A 122 -20.66 -0.39 7.29
C SER A 122 -19.45 0.23 6.60
N ASN A 123 -19.68 0.76 5.38
CA ASN A 123 -18.70 1.51 4.60
C ASN A 123 -18.45 2.94 5.13
N CYS A 124 -19.13 3.32 6.21
CA CYS A 124 -19.11 4.66 6.82
C CYS A 124 -18.06 4.83 7.91
N LEU A 125 -17.15 3.85 8.09
CA LEU A 125 -16.08 3.97 9.07
C LEU A 125 -15.09 5.03 8.59
N ASN A 126 -15.07 6.16 9.28
CA ASN A 126 -14.13 7.24 9.04
C ASN A 126 -12.95 7.13 10.02
N ALA A 127 -11.75 7.42 9.56
CA ALA A 127 -10.51 7.38 10.34
C ALA A 127 -9.60 8.55 9.95
N SER A 128 -8.71 8.99 10.84
CA SER A 128 -7.60 9.88 10.49
C SER A 128 -6.35 9.07 10.13
N PRO A 129 -6.14 8.74 8.84
CA PRO A 129 -5.12 7.79 8.44
C PRO A 129 -3.72 8.37 8.61
N HIS A 130 -2.81 7.55 9.12
CA HIS A 130 -1.39 7.81 9.16
C HIS A 130 -0.62 6.88 8.20
N LEU A 131 -1.12 5.65 8.02
CA LEU A 131 -0.53 4.66 7.14
C LEU A 131 -1.59 3.71 6.59
N ALA A 132 -1.56 3.42 5.30
CA ALA A 132 -2.32 2.32 4.72
C ALA A 132 -1.40 1.16 4.31
N VAL A 133 -1.86 -0.07 4.51
CA VAL A 133 -1.10 -1.29 4.25
C VAL A 133 -1.81 -2.11 3.20
N HIS A 134 -1.13 -2.38 2.08
CA HIS A 134 -1.56 -3.38 1.10
C HIS A 134 -0.58 -4.54 1.07
N THR A 135 -1.10 -5.75 0.94
CA THR A 135 -0.31 -6.97 0.90
C THR A 135 -0.53 -7.68 -0.42
N GLN A 136 0.53 -8.28 -0.95
CA GLN A 136 0.47 -9.08 -2.17
C GLN A 136 -0.58 -10.18 -2.01
N ILE A 137 -1.47 -10.28 -2.99
CA ILE A 137 -2.36 -11.41 -3.14
C ILE A 137 -1.51 -12.52 -3.75
N GLN A 138 -1.12 -13.51 -2.96
CA GLN A 138 -0.49 -14.70 -3.53
C GLN A 138 -1.47 -15.34 -4.52
N PRO A 139 -1.01 -15.79 -5.70
CA PRO A 139 -1.83 -16.66 -6.52
C PRO A 139 -2.24 -17.84 -5.65
N THR A 140 -3.53 -18.17 -5.63
CA THR A 140 -3.99 -19.46 -5.12
C THR A 140 -3.32 -20.55 -5.95
N SER A 141 -2.12 -20.96 -5.56
CA SER A 141 -1.65 -22.30 -5.81
C SER A 141 -2.67 -23.19 -5.14
N ILE A 142 -3.50 -23.83 -5.97
CA ILE A 142 -4.35 -24.94 -5.56
C ILE A 142 -3.47 -25.81 -4.66
N LEU A 143 -3.92 -26.02 -3.43
CA LEU A 143 -3.33 -26.96 -2.50
C LEU A 143 -3.41 -28.36 -3.12
N THR A 144 -2.45 -28.74 -3.96
CA THR A 144 -2.04 -30.14 -4.08
C THR A 144 -1.14 -30.42 -2.87
N ARG A 145 -1.79 -30.59 -1.71
CA ARG A 145 -1.20 -31.38 -0.62
C ARG A 145 -1.69 -32.81 -0.83
N ILE A 146 -0.73 -33.65 -1.24
CA ILE A 146 -0.76 -35.12 -1.22
C ILE A 146 -0.90 -35.57 0.24
#